data_AF-A0A7W0R6W2-F1
#
_entry.id   AF-A0A7W0R6W2-F1
#
_cell.length_a   1.000
_cell.length_b   1.000
_cell.length_c   1.000
_cell.angle_alpha   90.00
_cell.angle_beta   90.00
_cell.angle_gamma   90.00
#
_symmetry.space_group_name_H-M   'P 1'
#
loop_
_entity.id
_entity.type
_entity.pdbx_description
1 polymer ?
#
loop_
_entity_poly.entity_id
_entity_poly.type
_entity_poly.pdbx_seq_one_letter_code
_entity_poly.pdbx_strand_id
1 'polypeptide(L)'
;VLDQLPSPADPAWRSRARIRDDLLSFLTGPGEEVELWAWLAAYDHVALVQLWGPMTELPRAVPRFTFELRQRWADLGKPELPAAGSDAHDALADARHNLARWQAMQALETTP
;
A
#
# COMPACT_ATOMS: atom_id res chain seq x y z
N VAL A 1 12.08 9.36 9.39
CA VAL A 1 11.71 9.12 7.98
C VAL A 1 12.49 10.02 7.02
N LEU A 2 12.50 11.36 7.17
CA LEU A 2 13.24 12.24 6.24
C LEU A 2 14.76 11.98 6.23
N ASP A 3 15.29 11.57 7.37
CA ASP A 3 16.67 11.12 7.59
C ASP A 3 17.01 9.78 6.92
N GLN A 4 16.00 9.01 6.52
CA GLN A 4 16.15 7.72 5.83
C GLN A 4 16.07 7.86 4.30
N LEU A 5 15.82 9.08 3.80
CA LEU A 5 15.77 9.30 2.36
C LEU A 5 17.16 9.10 1.73
N PRO A 6 17.24 8.45 0.56
CA PRO A 6 18.49 8.32 -0.14
C PRO A 6 18.97 9.70 -0.63
N SER A 7 20.27 9.78 -0.94
CA SER A 7 20.88 10.98 -1.53
C SER A 7 20.02 11.53 -2.68
N PRO A 8 19.87 12.86 -2.87
CA PRO A 8 19.11 13.43 -3.98
C PRO A 8 19.55 12.98 -5.38
N ALA A 9 20.78 12.46 -5.52
CA ALA A 9 21.30 11.89 -6.77
C ALA A 9 20.93 10.41 -6.99
N ASP A 10 20.27 9.77 -6.02
CA ASP A 10 19.86 8.38 -6.09
C ASP A 10 18.77 8.17 -7.17
N PRO A 11 18.86 7.14 -8.03
CA PRO A 11 17.87 6.87 -9.07
C PRO A 11 16.47 6.53 -8.53
N ALA A 12 16.31 6.27 -7.23
CA ALA A 12 15.01 6.16 -6.58
C ALA A 12 14.20 7.45 -6.64
N TRP A 13 14.85 8.62 -6.76
CA TRP A 13 14.17 9.88 -6.97
C TRP A 13 13.53 9.92 -8.36
N ARG A 14 12.20 10.09 -8.39
CA ARG A 14 11.39 10.15 -9.61
C ARG A 14 10.47 11.36 -9.58
N SER A 15 10.14 11.88 -10.76
CA SER A 15 9.10 12.91 -10.86
C SER A 15 7.74 12.33 -10.48
N ARG A 16 6.83 13.15 -9.95
CA ARG A 16 5.45 12.73 -9.63
C ARG A 16 4.74 12.14 -10.85
N ALA A 17 4.96 12.72 -12.03
CA ALA A 17 4.40 12.21 -13.29
C ALA A 17 4.92 10.80 -13.60
N ARG A 18 6.22 10.55 -13.41
CA ARG A 18 6.80 9.22 -13.63
C ARG A 18 6.25 8.19 -12.63
N ILE A 19 6.15 8.56 -11.34
CA ILE A 19 5.56 7.69 -10.31
C ILE A 19 4.11 7.35 -10.65
N ARG A 20 3.31 8.34 -11.05
CA ARG A 20 1.91 8.16 -11.48
C ARG A 20 1.79 7.14 -12.62
N ASP A 21 2.60 7.30 -13.67
CA ASP A 21 2.53 6.45 -14.86
C ASP A 21 3.02 5.02 -14.56
N ASP A 22 4.12 4.89 -13.80
CA ASP A 22 4.64 3.59 -13.34
C ASP A 22 3.62 2.85 -12.45
N LEU A 23 2.96 3.56 -11.52
CA LEU A 23 1.95 2.99 -10.63
C LEU A 23 0.71 2.54 -11.39
N LEU A 24 0.22 3.34 -12.35
CA LEU A 24 -0.93 2.93 -13.15
C LEU A 24 -0.61 1.65 -13.93
N SER A 25 0.56 1.60 -14.57
CA SER A 25 1.02 0.40 -15.29
C SER A 25 1.17 -0.81 -14.37
N PHE A 26 1.68 -0.61 -13.15
CA PHE A 26 1.85 -1.69 -12.17
C PHE A 26 0.49 -2.24 -11.71
N LEU A 27 -0.44 -1.36 -11.34
CA LEU A 27 -1.75 -1.73 -10.82
C LEU A 27 -2.59 -2.46 -11.87
N THR A 28 -2.56 -2.01 -13.13
CA THR A 28 -3.39 -2.62 -14.20
C THR A 28 -2.68 -3.73 -14.98
N GLY A 29 -1.38 -3.95 -14.74
CA GLY A 29 -0.58 -4.94 -15.46
C GLY A 29 -1.15 -6.36 -15.45
N PRO A 30 -1.69 -6.87 -14.32
CA PRO A 30 -2.31 -8.19 -14.26
C PRO A 30 -3.60 -8.35 -15.09
N GLY A 31 -4.29 -7.25 -15.42
CA GLY A 31 -5.58 -7.29 -16.12
C GLY A 31 -6.77 -7.70 -15.22
N GLU A 32 -6.60 -7.68 -13.90
CA GLU A 32 -7.62 -8.00 -12.91
C GLU A 32 -8.18 -6.72 -12.26
N GLU A 33 -9.28 -6.85 -11.52
CA GLU A 33 -9.79 -5.75 -10.69
C GLU A 33 -8.78 -5.42 -9.60
N VAL A 34 -8.51 -4.12 -9.41
CA VAL A 34 -7.53 -3.65 -8.43
C VAL A 34 -8.20 -3.56 -7.07
N GLU A 35 -7.60 -4.18 -6.06
CA GLU A 35 -7.88 -3.91 -4.65
C GLU A 35 -6.71 -3.20 -3.99
N LEU A 36 -6.99 -2.16 -3.21
CA LEU A 36 -5.99 -1.46 -2.42
C LEU A 36 -6.15 -1.84 -0.95
N TRP A 37 -5.07 -2.25 -0.31
CA TRP A 37 -5.00 -2.58 1.11
C TRP A 37 -3.82 -1.86 1.76
N ALA A 38 -4.04 -1.23 2.91
CA ALA A 38 -2.96 -0.62 3.71
C ALA A 38 -3.30 -0.66 5.21
N TRP A 39 -2.28 -0.47 6.03
CA TRP A 39 -2.41 -0.39 7.49
C TRP A 39 -2.49 1.07 7.93
N LEU A 40 -3.63 1.51 8.46
CA LEU A 40 -3.93 2.91 8.78
C LEU A 40 -3.96 3.81 7.53
N ALA A 41 -4.75 3.41 6.54
CA ALA A 41 -4.66 3.80 5.14
C ALA A 41 -5.09 5.23 4.78
N ALA A 42 -5.65 6.00 5.71
CA ALA A 42 -6.39 7.23 5.36
C ALA A 42 -5.52 8.26 4.61
N TYR A 43 -4.32 8.54 5.13
CA TYR A 43 -3.41 9.49 4.47
C TYR A 43 -2.68 8.86 3.28
N ASP A 44 -2.37 7.56 3.31
CA ASP A 44 -1.77 6.84 2.20
C ASP A 44 -2.67 6.88 0.96
N HIS A 45 -3.99 6.69 1.16
CA HIS A 45 -4.96 6.77 0.08
C HIS A 45 -4.96 8.16 -0.56
N VAL A 46 -5.00 9.22 0.25
CA VAL A 46 -4.94 10.61 -0.25
C VAL A 46 -3.63 10.87 -0.99
N ALA A 47 -2.49 10.49 -0.42
CA ALA A 47 -1.17 10.69 -1.02
C ALA A 47 -1.04 9.97 -2.38
N LEU A 48 -1.57 8.75 -2.48
CA LEU A 48 -1.64 7.97 -3.72
C LEU A 48 -2.52 8.68 -4.76
N VAL A 49 -3.78 8.95 -4.46
CA VAL A 49 -4.74 9.45 -5.46
C VAL A 49 -4.41 10.88 -5.93
N GLN A 50 -3.74 11.68 -5.09
CA GLN A 50 -3.25 13.01 -5.46
C GLN A 50 -2.14 13.00 -6.53
N LEU A 51 -1.58 11.85 -6.89
CA LEU A 51 -0.73 11.74 -8.07
C LEU A 51 -1.49 12.05 -9.37
N TRP A 52 -2.82 11.86 -9.38
CA TRP A 52 -3.71 12.20 -10.49
C TRP A 52 -4.48 13.52 -10.28
N GLY A 53 -4.17 14.28 -9.22
CA GLY A 53 -4.86 15.54 -8.93
C GLY A 53 -6.22 15.34 -8.26
N PRO A 54 -7.31 15.99 -8.74
CA PRO A 54 -8.63 15.84 -8.14
C PRO A 54 -9.21 14.45 -8.38
N MET A 55 -10.12 14.00 -7.51
CA MET A 55 -10.76 12.68 -7.63
C MET A 55 -11.48 12.44 -8.97
N THR A 56 -11.90 13.50 -9.66
CA THR A 56 -12.52 13.43 -10.99
C THR A 56 -11.55 12.96 -12.08
N GLU A 57 -10.24 13.14 -11.88
CA GLU A 57 -9.18 12.73 -12.81
C GLU A 57 -8.59 11.35 -12.46
N LEU A 58 -9.01 10.75 -11.34
CA LEU A 58 -8.55 9.41 -10.95
C LEU A 58 -9.01 8.36 -11.98
N PRO A 59 -8.08 7.57 -12.58
CA PRO A 59 -8.44 6.55 -13.55
C PRO A 59 -9.49 5.59 -13.00
N ARG A 60 -10.42 5.14 -13.86
CA ARG A 60 -11.52 4.24 -13.43
C ARG A 60 -11.02 2.93 -12.83
N ALA A 61 -9.88 2.44 -13.30
CA ALA A 61 -9.26 1.21 -12.80
C ALA A 61 -8.69 1.32 -11.38
N VAL A 62 -8.50 2.53 -10.84
CA VAL A 62 -8.00 2.73 -9.47
C VAL A 62 -9.20 2.89 -8.52
N PRO A 63 -9.32 2.07 -7.46
CA PRO A 63 -10.40 2.19 -6.47
C PRO A 63 -10.46 3.55 -5.80
N ARG A 64 -11.67 3.99 -5.44
CA ARG A 64 -11.92 5.26 -4.72
C ARG A 64 -11.80 5.12 -3.20
N PHE A 65 -11.41 3.94 -2.74
CA PHE A 65 -11.17 3.64 -1.33
C PHE A 65 -10.01 2.65 -1.21
N THR A 66 -9.43 2.57 -0.02
CA THR A 66 -8.44 1.56 0.35
C THR A 66 -9.02 0.78 1.53
N PHE A 67 -8.99 -0.53 1.47
CA PHE A 67 -9.38 -1.39 2.59
C PHE A 67 -8.40 -1.25 3.75
N GLU A 68 -8.94 -1.21 4.97
CA GLU A 68 -8.17 -0.98 6.20
C GLU A 68 -7.73 -2.30 6.85
N LEU A 69 -6.44 -2.62 6.68
CA LEU A 69 -5.85 -3.86 7.17
C LEU A 69 -5.86 -3.93 8.71
N ARG A 70 -5.69 -2.78 9.39
CA ARG A 70 -5.75 -2.70 10.86
C ARG A 70 -7.15 -2.99 11.40
N GLN A 71 -8.19 -2.64 10.63
CA GLN A 71 -9.57 -2.92 10.96
C GLN A 71 -9.85 -4.41 10.79
N ARG A 72 -9.45 -5.01 9.67
CA ARG A 72 -9.53 -6.47 9.46
C ARG A 72 -8.87 -7.25 10.59
N TRP A 73 -7.68 -6.83 11.02
CA TRP A 73 -7.00 -7.44 12.18
C TRP A 73 -7.82 -7.36 13.47
N ALA A 74 -8.53 -6.25 13.70
CA ALA A 74 -9.42 -6.12 14.84
C ALA A 74 -10.65 -7.03 14.74
N ASP A 75 -11.24 -7.13 13.54
CA ASP A 75 -12.42 -7.95 13.26
C ASP A 75 -12.12 -9.44 13.48
N LEU A 76 -10.88 -9.88 13.23
CA LEU A 76 -10.38 -11.23 13.52
C LEU A 76 -9.99 -11.48 14.98
N GLY A 77 -10.29 -10.56 15.89
CA GLY A 77 -9.97 -10.72 17.32
C GLY A 77 -8.50 -10.45 17.66
N LYS A 78 -7.78 -9.70 16.82
CA LYS A 78 -6.38 -9.28 17.03
C LYS A 78 -5.40 -10.45 17.18
N PRO A 79 -5.35 -11.39 16.22
CA PRO A 79 -4.42 -12.51 16.26
C PRO A 79 -2.96 -12.03 16.30
N GLU A 80 -2.05 -12.91 16.73
CA GLU A 80 -0.62 -12.63 16.61
C GLU A 80 -0.23 -12.49 15.14
N LEU A 81 0.54 -11.45 14.83
CA LEU A 81 1.01 -11.15 13.48
C LEU A 81 2.54 -11.21 13.44
N PRO A 82 3.14 -11.42 12.25
CA PRO A 82 4.58 -11.32 12.10
C PRO A 82 5.13 -10.01 12.69
N ALA A 83 6.27 -10.10 13.38
CA ALA A 83 6.98 -8.93 13.89
C ALA A 83 7.46 -8.05 12.73
N ALA A 84 7.44 -6.73 12.93
CA ALA A 84 8.01 -5.81 11.96
C ALA A 84 9.54 -5.98 11.91
N GLY A 85 10.12 -5.83 10.71
CA GLY A 85 11.56 -5.78 10.52
C GLY A 85 12.19 -4.51 11.08
N SER A 86 13.53 -4.43 11.04
CA SER A 86 14.29 -3.24 11.46
C SER A 86 14.25 -2.08 10.46
N ASP A 87 13.69 -2.33 9.27
CA ASP A 87 13.54 -1.42 8.13
C ASP A 87 12.20 -0.66 8.15
N ALA A 88 11.61 -0.48 9.33
CA ALA A 88 10.41 0.32 9.50
C ALA A 88 10.63 1.75 8.97
N HIS A 89 9.61 2.28 8.28
CA HIS A 89 9.63 3.57 7.58
C HIS A 89 10.31 3.59 6.20
N ASP A 90 10.75 2.43 5.69
CA ASP A 90 10.86 2.20 4.24
C ASP A 90 9.50 1.76 3.69
N ALA A 91 8.94 2.53 2.76
CA ALA A 91 7.58 2.29 2.24
C ALA A 91 7.42 0.94 1.52
N LEU A 92 8.48 0.41 0.91
CA LEU A 92 8.45 -0.91 0.27
C LEU A 92 8.52 -2.03 1.31
N ALA A 93 9.35 -1.87 2.35
CA ALA A 93 9.38 -2.78 3.49
C ALA A 93 8.02 -2.83 4.19
N ASP A 94 7.42 -1.67 4.47
CA ASP A 94 6.11 -1.55 5.10
C ASP A 94 5.01 -2.21 4.24
N ALA A 95 5.03 -2.02 2.91
CA ALA A 95 4.09 -2.67 2.00
C ALA A 95 4.23 -4.21 1.98
N ARG A 96 5.47 -4.73 1.98
CA ARG A 96 5.73 -6.18 2.09
C ARG A 96 5.27 -6.74 3.43
N HIS A 97 5.48 -5.99 4.50
CA HIS A 97 5.02 -6.38 5.83
C HIS A 97 3.49 -6.43 5.92
N ASN A 98 2.80 -5.48 5.29
CA ASN A 98 1.34 -5.49 5.19
C ASN A 98 0.84 -6.73 4.43
N LEU A 99 1.51 -7.16 3.36
CA LEU A 99 1.19 -8.41 2.68
C LEU A 99 1.39 -9.65 3.58
N ALA A 100 2.48 -9.69 4.35
CA ALA A 100 2.73 -10.79 5.29
C ALA A 100 1.64 -10.87 6.39
N ARG A 101 1.21 -9.72 6.92
CA ARG A 101 0.07 -9.63 7.85
C ARG A 101 -1.22 -10.13 7.24
N TRP A 102 -1.51 -9.72 6.00
CA TRP A 102 -2.67 -10.19 5.26
C TRP A 102 -2.67 -11.72 5.12
N GLN A 103 -1.56 -12.30 4.66
CA GLN A 103 -1.42 -13.74 4.50
C GLN A 103 -1.59 -14.51 5.81
N ALA A 104 -1.03 -14.00 6.91
CA ALA A 104 -1.21 -14.60 8.24
C ALA A 104 -2.68 -14.58 8.67
N MET A 105 -3.39 -13.48 8.42
CA MET A 105 -4.84 -13.38 8.71
C MET A 105 -5.68 -14.29 7.82
N GLN A 106 -5.38 -14.40 6.52
CA GLN A 106 -6.07 -15.32 5.60
C GLN A 106 -5.95 -16.78 6.04
N ALA A 107 -4.77 -17.20 6.53
CA ALA A 107 -4.55 -18.58 6.96
C ALA A 107 -5.45 -18.98 8.14
N LEU A 108 -5.80 -18.03 9.01
CA LEU A 108 -6.69 -18.28 10.15
C LEU A 108 -8.13 -18.55 9.70
N GLU A 109 -8.63 -17.83 8.70
CA GLU A 109 -9.98 -18.02 8.17
C GLU A 109 -10.15 -19.36 7.44
N THR A 110 -9.06 -19.94 6.92
CA THR A 110 -9.08 -21.24 6.24
C THR A 110 -9.03 -22.45 7.18
N THR A 111 -8.87 -22.21 8.49
CA THR A 111 -8.91 -23.30 9.48
C THR A 111 -10.37 -23.49 9.93
N PRO A 112 -11.01 -24.64 9.62
CA PRO A 112 -12.41 -24.89 9.94
C PRO A 112 -12.70 -25.00 11.45
#